data_AF-A0A0L1JJ00-F1
#
_entry.id   AF-A0A0L1JJ00-F1
#
_cell.length_a   1.000
_cell.length_b   1.000
_cell.length_c   1.000
_cell.angle_alpha   90.00
_cell.angle_beta   90.00
_cell.angle_gamma   90.00
#
_symmetry.space_group_name_H-M   'P 1'
#
loop_
_entity.id
_entity.type
_entity.pdbx_description
1 polymer ?
#
loop_
_entity_poly.entity_id
_entity_poly.type
_entity_poly.pdbx_seq_one_letter_code
_entity_poly.pdbx_strand_id
1 'polypeptide(L)'
;MDTANLLLLVRPRDLRDTLRIKHSFVTIEPKQVCKAWIEGPFDQAIGTKDRTSCYDHVSPHLSLFFTTSDNSQGEGRAAINIKSGDKSDSRLVFWLVKNFENFQNERLRELKPGFHLLEGTMEQAPNGLALDYIRGNLFHRETGRLLPHDIPGPDNDILDELIPVLDGAVDHDSVIYIFGSHFNTGNGIHNVHMNQGSPKKWKSDNGIYQDGGILLDFGDHWKGVFIGFASQAVHTDAEGQPTPPRGYLSWNELLNPEIPGEQRQRRDVHDRTVTISEAMIRHHGSDPTTKSDSIVTLTNRADAPVILNGWSVRNHKGENEYLPDGAVLRRRRRQSFQLHNCALSDEGGTITLLNEQGLKVDESPRWSDMEIELSERLCSGSAESGEVSRPAATHIRTGFIHLFFEAYFVIHHETLAGSQELFGQLWKEYSLSDSRYLTSDAFLVTMEAVTAFCWGPLAFFIAYCIAVRHPARHALQLLLSVGQVYGDVLYYATSLFDHYFHGGSFCRPEGYYFWFYYFFFNFIWMVIGSYYAKQSVGEIYRAFKKVQQFDSSSKRH
;
A
#
# COMPACT_ATOMS: atom_id res chain seq x y z
N MET A 1 -11.17 75.04 16.43
CA MET A 1 -9.95 75.07 15.61
C MET A 1 -9.30 73.70 15.60
N ASP A 2 -9.49 72.84 14.62
CA ASP A 2 -10.68 72.45 13.87
C ASP A 2 -10.34 71.09 13.27
N THR A 3 -11.28 70.16 13.37
CA THR A 3 -11.28 68.86 12.72
C THR A 3 -11.79 68.99 11.29
N ALA A 4 -11.08 68.42 10.29
CA ALA A 4 -11.60 67.47 9.30
C ALA A 4 -10.80 67.43 7.98
N ASN A 5 -10.58 66.18 7.55
CA ASN A 5 -10.45 65.67 6.17
C ASN A 5 -9.23 66.04 5.29
N LEU A 6 -8.42 65.02 4.99
CA LEU A 6 -8.01 64.75 3.61
C LEU A 6 -7.94 63.25 3.32
N LEU A 7 -8.81 62.82 2.40
CA LEU A 7 -8.89 61.52 1.75
C LEU A 7 -7.78 61.44 0.69
N LEU A 8 -6.88 60.44 0.75
CA LEU A 8 -5.92 60.18 -0.31
C LEU A 8 -6.35 58.94 -1.11
N LEU A 9 -6.89 59.22 -2.30
CA LEU A 9 -7.24 58.25 -3.34
C LEU A 9 -5.97 57.55 -3.86
N VAL A 10 -5.80 56.26 -3.52
CA VAL A 10 -4.88 55.36 -4.23
C VAL A 10 -5.70 54.54 -5.23
N ARG A 11 -5.26 54.52 -6.48
CA ARG A 11 -5.95 53.85 -7.59
C ARG A 11 -5.94 52.32 -7.40
N PRO A 12 -7.01 51.58 -7.76
CA PRO A 12 -7.15 50.15 -7.52
C PRO A 12 -6.41 49.25 -8.53
N ARG A 13 -5.15 49.60 -8.89
CA ARG A 13 -4.32 48.76 -9.78
C ARG A 13 -2.97 48.33 -9.20
N ASP A 14 -2.55 48.87 -8.06
CA ASP A 14 -1.20 48.62 -7.50
C ASP A 14 -1.20 47.82 -6.17
N LEU A 15 -2.24 47.02 -5.90
CA LEU A 15 -2.35 46.17 -4.70
C LEU A 15 -2.40 44.66 -5.04
N ARG A 16 -1.79 44.26 -6.16
CA ARG A 16 -1.73 42.85 -6.61
C ARG A 16 -0.44 42.11 -6.28
N ASP A 17 0.52 42.75 -5.62
CA ASP A 17 1.75 42.09 -5.21
C ASP A 17 1.92 42.17 -3.70
N THR A 18 2.25 41.02 -3.09
CA THR A 18 2.63 40.77 -1.68
C THR A 18 1.53 40.49 -0.65
N LEU A 19 0.86 39.33 -0.80
CA LEU A 19 0.47 38.43 0.31
C LEU A 19 0.33 37.02 -0.27
N ARG A 20 1.46 36.32 -0.43
CA ARG A 20 1.48 34.93 -0.93
C ARG A 20 1.23 33.97 0.23
N ILE A 21 0.25 33.10 0.05
CA ILE A 21 -0.05 31.90 0.85
C ILE A 21 1.24 31.07 0.92
N LYS A 22 1.63 30.58 2.11
CA LYS A 22 2.88 29.82 2.27
C LYS A 22 2.65 28.34 2.57
N HIS A 23 3.34 27.46 1.85
CA HIS A 23 3.34 26.01 2.13
C HIS A 23 4.00 25.72 3.48
N SER A 24 3.31 24.95 4.33
CA SER A 24 3.66 24.67 5.73
C SER A 24 3.08 23.33 6.17
N PHE A 25 3.46 22.85 7.35
CA PHE A 25 2.70 21.83 8.07
C PHE A 25 2.55 22.19 9.54
N VAL A 26 1.64 21.52 10.23
CA VAL A 26 1.42 21.68 11.67
C VAL A 26 1.55 20.33 12.36
N THR A 27 2.31 20.31 13.46
CA THR A 27 2.44 19.16 14.36
C THR A 27 1.49 19.36 15.54
N ILE A 28 0.57 18.41 15.73
CA ILE A 28 -0.48 18.43 16.75
C ILE A 28 -0.27 17.26 17.71
N GLU A 29 -0.13 17.56 19.00
CA GLU A 29 -0.05 16.52 20.03
C GLU A 29 -1.44 15.96 20.39
N PRO A 30 -1.51 14.72 20.91
CA PRO A 30 -2.77 14.02 21.18
C PRO A 30 -3.80 14.80 22.00
N LYS A 31 -3.33 15.48 23.06
CA LYS A 31 -4.19 16.25 23.97
C LYS A 31 -4.71 17.56 23.40
N GLN A 32 -4.33 17.88 22.16
CA GLN A 32 -4.58 19.16 21.52
C GLN A 32 -5.67 19.11 20.45
N VAL A 33 -6.17 17.92 20.07
CA VAL A 33 -7.32 17.80 19.14
C VAL A 33 -8.60 18.10 19.90
N CYS A 34 -9.35 19.11 19.44
CA CYS A 34 -10.55 19.55 20.14
C CYS A 34 -11.81 18.88 19.57
N LYS A 35 -12.07 18.99 18.25
CA LYS A 35 -13.30 18.51 17.58
C LYS A 35 -13.14 18.43 16.05
N ALA A 36 -13.95 17.63 15.35
CA ALA A 36 -14.08 17.62 13.88
C ALA A 36 -15.55 17.83 13.44
N TRP A 37 -15.80 18.69 12.44
CA TRP A 37 -17.14 18.98 11.91
C TRP A 37 -17.12 19.29 10.41
N ILE A 38 -18.21 19.00 9.70
CA ILE A 38 -18.39 19.32 8.28
C ILE A 38 -19.00 20.72 8.15
N GLU A 39 -18.41 21.57 7.31
CA GLU A 39 -18.96 22.89 7.00
C GLU A 39 -19.34 22.95 5.51
N GLY A 40 -20.63 23.19 5.24
CA GLY A 40 -21.18 23.27 3.89
C GLY A 40 -22.64 23.74 3.88
N PRO A 41 -23.26 23.98 2.71
CA PRO A 41 -24.60 24.54 2.63
C PRO A 41 -25.68 23.49 2.91
N PHE A 42 -25.68 22.86 4.09
CA PHE A 42 -26.81 22.09 4.60
C PHE A 42 -26.84 22.13 6.13
N ASP A 43 -27.74 22.96 6.66
CA ASP A 43 -28.24 22.84 8.03
C ASP A 43 -28.99 21.51 8.17
N GLN A 44 -28.45 20.55 8.94
CA GLN A 44 -29.25 19.66 9.78
C GLN A 44 -28.39 18.88 10.81
N ALA A 45 -28.52 19.30 12.08
CA ALA A 45 -28.15 18.63 13.34
C ALA A 45 -26.65 18.27 13.52
N ILE A 46 -25.90 18.81 14.49
CA ILE A 46 -26.12 18.78 15.95
C ILE A 46 -25.41 19.98 16.60
N GLY A 47 -26.13 20.75 17.43
CA GLY A 47 -25.58 21.38 18.64
C GLY A 47 -24.66 22.60 18.55
N THR A 48 -25.24 23.77 18.88
CA THR A 48 -24.63 25.04 19.34
C THR A 48 -24.03 26.01 18.30
N LYS A 49 -24.74 27.13 18.14
CA LYS A 49 -24.32 28.39 17.50
C LYS A 49 -23.12 29.00 18.25
N ASP A 50 -22.02 29.27 17.56
CA ASP A 50 -21.34 30.56 17.71
C ASP A 50 -20.56 31.00 16.46
N ARG A 51 -20.38 32.31 16.34
CA ARG A 51 -20.05 33.10 15.14
C ARG A 51 -18.55 33.13 14.82
N THR A 52 -18.18 33.05 13.53
CA THR A 52 -17.20 33.96 12.87
C THR A 52 -17.19 33.78 11.35
N SER A 53 -16.90 34.87 10.64
CA SER A 53 -17.04 35.05 9.19
C SER A 53 -15.86 34.45 8.40
N CYS A 54 -16.04 33.26 7.84
CA CYS A 54 -15.28 32.78 6.68
C CYS A 54 -16.04 31.63 5.98
N TYR A 55 -17.28 31.90 5.59
CA TYR A 55 -18.07 30.94 4.81
C TYR A 55 -17.64 31.00 3.35
N ASP A 56 -16.93 29.97 2.86
CA ASP A 56 -16.82 29.72 1.42
C ASP A 56 -18.00 28.85 0.98
N HIS A 57 -18.98 29.46 0.31
CA HIS A 57 -20.23 28.80 -0.09
C HIS A 57 -20.08 27.91 -1.34
N VAL A 58 -18.86 27.72 -1.86
CA VAL A 58 -18.63 27.15 -3.20
C VAL A 58 -18.11 25.71 -3.17
N SER A 59 -17.41 25.28 -2.12
CA SER A 59 -16.90 23.90 -1.98
C SER A 59 -16.99 23.46 -0.51
N PRO A 60 -17.69 22.37 -0.16
CA PRO A 60 -17.69 21.88 1.22
C PRO A 60 -16.28 21.40 1.63
N HIS A 61 -15.93 21.68 2.88
CA HIS A 61 -14.69 21.24 3.52
C HIS A 61 -15.00 20.60 4.87
N LEU A 62 -14.22 19.59 5.24
CA LEU A 62 -14.16 19.09 6.60
C LEU A 62 -13.24 20.02 7.40
N SER A 63 -13.74 20.57 8.51
CA SER A 63 -12.97 21.39 9.44
C SER A 63 -12.53 20.53 10.62
N LEU A 64 -11.21 20.36 10.77
CA LEU A 64 -10.61 19.75 11.95
C LEU A 64 -10.05 20.86 12.86
N PHE A 65 -10.54 20.92 14.09
CA PHE A 65 -10.14 21.94 15.05
C PHE A 65 -9.12 21.40 16.04
N PHE A 66 -8.03 22.14 16.21
CA PHE A 66 -6.89 21.76 17.04
C PHE A 66 -6.37 22.94 17.85
N THR A 67 -5.64 22.67 18.91
CA THR A 67 -4.85 23.64 19.65
C THR A 67 -3.37 23.34 19.41
N THR A 68 -2.49 24.31 19.63
CA THR A 68 -1.04 24.07 19.56
C THR A 68 -0.38 24.75 20.75
N SER A 69 0.73 24.18 21.23
CA SER A 69 1.45 24.71 22.41
C SER A 69 2.03 26.11 22.19
N ASP A 70 2.28 26.49 20.94
CA ASP A 70 2.75 27.82 20.53
C ASP A 70 1.61 28.85 20.37
N ASN A 71 0.34 28.44 20.55
CA ASN A 71 -0.82 29.29 20.35
C ASN A 71 -1.94 29.09 21.39
N SER A 72 -1.64 29.44 22.64
CA SER A 72 -2.53 29.30 23.79
C SER A 72 -3.76 30.24 23.81
N GLN A 73 -4.03 31.00 22.74
CA GLN A 73 -5.06 32.05 22.70
C GLN A 73 -6.11 31.89 21.58
N GLY A 74 -6.07 30.84 20.76
CA GLY A 74 -7.13 30.59 19.77
C GLY A 74 -7.10 29.21 19.12
N GLU A 75 -8.27 28.59 19.00
CA GLU A 75 -8.49 27.32 18.30
C GLU A 75 -8.01 27.42 16.84
N GLY A 76 -7.13 26.51 16.45
CA GLY A 76 -6.62 26.35 15.10
C GLY A 76 -7.53 25.47 14.24
N ARG A 77 -7.50 25.65 12.92
CA ARG A 77 -8.40 24.96 11.99
C ARG A 77 -7.68 24.40 10.76
N ALA A 78 -7.84 23.11 10.48
CA ALA A 78 -7.49 22.50 9.21
C ALA A 78 -8.73 22.35 8.33
N ALA A 79 -8.75 23.01 7.17
CA ALA A 79 -9.79 22.88 6.16
C ALA A 79 -9.35 21.86 5.10
N ILE A 80 -9.97 20.67 5.16
CA ILE A 80 -9.73 19.57 4.24
C ILE A 80 -10.84 19.58 3.20
N ASN A 81 -10.50 19.80 1.94
CA ASN A 81 -11.50 19.88 0.87
C ASN A 81 -12.14 18.50 0.64
N ILE A 82 -13.47 18.40 0.76
CA ILE A 82 -14.23 17.15 0.56
C ILE A 82 -15.00 17.12 -0.76
N LYS A 83 -14.90 18.20 -1.56
CA LYS A 83 -15.46 18.27 -2.92
C LYS A 83 -14.71 19.30 -3.76
N SER A 84 -14.53 19.03 -5.05
CA SER A 84 -13.99 20.03 -5.98
C SER A 84 -15.02 21.11 -6.31
N GLY A 85 -14.58 22.36 -6.42
CA GLY A 85 -15.36 23.44 -7.05
C GLY A 85 -15.44 23.34 -8.58
N ASP A 86 -14.84 22.32 -9.20
CA ASP A 86 -14.98 22.01 -10.61
C ASP A 86 -16.30 21.25 -10.88
N LYS A 87 -17.15 21.81 -11.75
CA LYS A 87 -18.46 21.25 -12.12
C LYS A 87 -18.35 20.07 -13.09
N SER A 88 -17.17 19.77 -13.63
CA SER A 88 -16.96 18.73 -14.64
C SER A 88 -16.59 17.36 -14.07
N ASP A 89 -15.82 17.30 -12.98
CA ASP A 89 -15.58 16.09 -12.18
C ASP A 89 -15.23 16.49 -10.76
N SER A 90 -16.18 16.33 -9.83
CA SER A 90 -16.03 16.75 -8.43
C SER A 90 -15.57 15.63 -7.50
N ARG A 91 -15.22 14.46 -8.06
CA ARG A 91 -14.79 13.28 -7.31
C ARG A 91 -13.39 13.47 -6.75
N LEU A 92 -13.15 12.82 -5.62
CA LEU A 92 -11.86 12.77 -4.96
C LEU A 92 -11.23 11.40 -5.15
N VAL A 93 -9.92 11.39 -5.03
CA VAL A 93 -9.13 10.18 -4.98
C VAL A 93 -8.48 10.14 -3.61
N PHE A 94 -8.64 9.02 -2.94
CA PHE A 94 -8.18 8.81 -1.58
C PHE A 94 -7.19 7.66 -1.54
N TRP A 95 -6.03 7.89 -0.91
CA TRP A 95 -5.03 6.87 -0.60
C TRP A 95 -4.82 6.80 0.91
N LEU A 96 -5.03 5.62 1.48
CA LEU A 96 -4.70 5.29 2.87
C LEU A 96 -3.53 4.32 2.89
N VAL A 97 -2.37 4.78 3.33
CA VAL A 97 -1.17 3.97 3.52
C VAL A 97 -1.07 3.57 4.98
N LYS A 98 -1.39 2.31 5.30
CA LYS A 98 -1.49 1.82 6.68
C LYS A 98 -0.14 1.67 7.40
N ASN A 99 0.94 1.46 6.64
CA ASN A 99 2.32 1.37 7.13
C ASN A 99 3.16 2.37 6.33
N PHE A 100 2.95 3.65 6.59
CA PHE A 100 3.61 4.73 5.87
C PHE A 100 5.05 4.88 6.35
N GLU A 101 6.00 4.33 5.60
CA GLU A 101 7.41 4.45 5.93
C GLU A 101 8.12 5.39 4.97
N ASN A 102 8.54 6.54 5.47
CA ASN A 102 9.35 7.50 4.74
C ASN A 102 10.61 7.83 5.57
N PHE A 103 11.74 8.07 4.91
CA PHE A 103 13.03 8.37 5.55
C PHE A 103 12.99 9.63 6.44
N GLN A 104 11.95 10.43 6.30
CA GLN A 104 11.73 11.68 7.01
C GLN A 104 10.96 11.49 8.33
N ASN A 105 10.37 10.33 8.59
CA ASN A 105 9.50 10.11 9.75
C ASN A 105 10.23 10.37 11.09
N GLU A 106 11.49 9.93 11.22
CA GLU A 106 12.27 10.20 12.43
C GLU A 106 12.59 11.70 12.58
N ARG A 107 12.85 12.40 11.47
CA ARG A 107 13.06 13.86 11.49
C ARG A 107 11.79 14.61 11.92
N LEU A 108 10.60 14.10 11.57
CA LEU A 108 9.33 14.67 12.01
C LEU A 108 9.09 14.51 13.52
N ARG A 109 9.58 13.42 14.13
CA ARG A 109 9.49 13.19 15.59
C ARG A 109 10.36 14.14 16.40
N GLU A 110 11.46 14.61 15.82
CA GLU A 110 12.38 15.55 16.48
C GLU A 110 11.82 16.99 16.54
N LEU A 111 10.75 17.28 15.80
CA LEU A 111 10.18 18.62 15.71
C LEU A 111 9.30 18.94 16.91
N LYS A 112 9.35 20.21 17.31
CA LYS A 112 8.44 20.75 18.32
C LYS A 112 7.01 20.86 17.76
N PRO A 113 5.97 20.71 18.59
CA PRO A 113 4.59 20.97 18.18
C PRO A 113 4.41 22.43 17.71
N GLY A 114 3.50 22.64 16.75
CA GLY A 114 3.24 23.96 16.17
C GLY A 114 3.43 24.01 14.65
N PHE A 115 3.40 25.22 14.09
CA PHE A 115 3.51 25.45 12.64
C PHE A 115 4.97 25.51 12.17
N HIS A 116 5.24 24.80 11.08
CA HIS A 116 6.54 24.73 10.42
C HIS A 116 6.43 25.19 8.97
N LEU A 117 7.15 26.25 8.61
CA LEU A 117 7.19 26.78 7.25
C LEU A 117 8.08 25.91 6.36
N LEU A 118 7.56 25.48 5.21
CA LEU A 118 8.30 24.74 4.20
C LEU A 118 8.68 25.61 3.01
N GLU A 119 7.78 26.49 2.56
CA GLU A 119 8.00 27.27 1.35
C GLU A 119 9.26 28.14 1.40
N GLY A 120 10.09 28.00 0.36
CA GLY A 120 11.34 28.74 0.23
C GLY A 120 12.45 28.31 1.20
N THR A 121 12.26 27.20 1.92
CA THR A 121 13.28 26.59 2.78
C THR A 121 13.97 25.43 2.08
N MET A 122 15.06 24.92 2.66
CA MET A 122 15.72 23.71 2.17
C MET A 122 14.83 22.45 2.32
N GLU A 123 13.74 22.53 3.10
CA GLU A 123 12.79 21.42 3.27
C GLU A 123 11.81 21.29 2.10
N GLN A 124 11.71 22.29 1.22
CA GLN A 124 10.92 22.22 -0.01
C GLN A 124 11.71 21.57 -1.15
N ALA A 125 12.10 20.31 -0.95
CA ALA A 125 13.04 19.60 -1.81
C ALA A 125 12.80 18.08 -1.77
N PRO A 126 13.37 17.30 -2.72
CA PRO A 126 13.23 15.84 -2.74
C PRO A 126 13.60 15.13 -1.43
N ASN A 127 14.55 15.69 -0.68
CA ASN A 127 15.03 15.14 0.59
C ASN A 127 14.56 15.93 1.82
N GLY A 128 13.74 16.95 1.59
CA GLY A 128 13.18 17.80 2.62
C GLY A 128 11.80 17.32 3.07
N LEU A 129 11.27 17.89 4.15
CA LEU A 129 9.99 17.47 4.74
C LEU A 129 8.75 17.65 3.85
N ALA A 130 8.85 18.38 2.74
CA ALA A 130 7.69 18.68 1.90
C ALA A 130 7.19 17.47 1.09
N LEU A 131 5.87 17.34 0.96
CA LEU A 131 5.23 16.24 0.26
C LEU A 131 5.13 16.54 -1.25
N ASP A 132 5.35 15.50 -2.06
CA ASP A 132 5.11 15.50 -3.50
C ASP A 132 4.57 14.13 -3.95
N TYR A 133 3.34 14.08 -4.44
CA TYR A 133 2.61 12.85 -4.78
C TYR A 133 3.21 12.15 -6.01
N ILE A 134 3.88 12.92 -6.88
CA ILE A 134 4.44 12.42 -8.14
C ILE A 134 5.91 12.07 -7.97
N ARG A 135 6.68 12.89 -7.23
CA ARG A 135 8.14 12.77 -7.09
C ARG A 135 8.59 12.19 -5.75
N GLY A 136 7.79 12.34 -4.69
CA GLY A 136 8.13 12.02 -3.30
C GLY A 136 7.88 10.57 -2.89
N ASN A 137 7.34 9.74 -3.79
CA ASN A 137 7.06 8.32 -3.55
C ASN A 137 6.28 8.04 -2.25
N LEU A 138 5.13 8.68 -2.11
CA LEU A 138 4.32 8.60 -0.89
C LEU A 138 3.41 7.36 -0.87
N PHE A 139 3.00 6.87 -2.04
CA PHE A 139 2.07 5.76 -2.21
C PHE A 139 2.11 5.20 -3.63
N HIS A 140 1.60 3.98 -3.81
CA HIS A 140 1.35 3.42 -5.13
C HIS A 140 0.12 4.04 -5.76
N ARG A 141 0.26 4.53 -6.99
CA ARG A 141 -0.76 5.31 -7.70
C ARG A 141 -2.07 4.54 -7.87
N GLU A 142 -1.97 3.25 -8.15
CA GLU A 142 -3.08 2.33 -8.46
C GLU A 142 -3.88 1.90 -7.22
N THR A 143 -3.37 2.11 -6.01
CA THR A 143 -4.10 1.77 -4.78
C THR A 143 -5.13 2.84 -4.39
N GLY A 144 -5.18 3.93 -5.14
CA GLY A 144 -6.12 5.02 -4.91
C GLY A 144 -7.55 4.58 -5.16
N ARG A 145 -8.44 5.01 -4.25
CA ARG A 145 -9.88 4.79 -4.39
C ARG A 145 -10.51 6.06 -4.92
N LEU A 146 -11.21 5.92 -6.05
CA LEU A 146 -12.03 6.99 -6.60
C LEU A 146 -13.33 7.05 -5.81
N LEU A 147 -13.48 8.07 -4.98
CA LEU A 147 -14.65 8.24 -4.13
C LEU A 147 -15.64 9.21 -4.79
N PRO A 148 -16.93 8.83 -4.91
CA PRO A 148 -17.96 9.80 -5.20
C PRO A 148 -18.06 10.85 -4.08
N HIS A 149 -18.61 12.01 -4.42
CA HIS A 149 -18.80 13.06 -3.43
C HIS A 149 -20.11 12.81 -2.68
N ASP A 150 -20.05 12.77 -1.34
CA ASP A 150 -21.19 12.99 -0.43
C ASP A 150 -22.49 12.29 -0.88
N ILE A 151 -22.44 10.96 -0.98
CA ILE A 151 -23.62 10.12 -1.25
C ILE A 151 -24.12 9.57 0.09
N PRO A 152 -25.42 9.74 0.43
CA PRO A 152 -25.97 9.18 1.65
C PRO A 152 -25.82 7.65 1.71
N GLY A 153 -25.17 7.15 2.77
CA GLY A 153 -25.01 5.72 3.10
C GLY A 153 -23.59 5.40 3.56
N PRO A 154 -23.37 4.35 4.37
CA PRO A 154 -22.04 4.00 4.88
C PRO A 154 -21.09 3.52 3.76
N ASP A 155 -19.80 3.83 3.91
CA ASP A 155 -18.67 3.48 3.04
C ASP A 155 -18.71 4.14 1.65
N ASN A 156 -19.42 5.27 1.49
CA ASN A 156 -19.67 5.87 0.17
C ASN A 156 -19.00 7.22 -0.06
N ASP A 157 -18.43 7.85 0.97
CA ASP A 157 -17.77 9.14 0.83
C ASP A 157 -16.42 9.19 1.56
N ILE A 158 -15.74 10.34 1.42
CA ILE A 158 -14.44 10.56 2.05
C ILE A 158 -14.50 10.67 3.57
N LEU A 159 -15.67 10.99 4.13
CA LEU A 159 -15.86 11.16 5.57
C LEU A 159 -15.90 9.81 6.25
N ASP A 160 -16.59 8.83 5.65
CA ASP A 160 -16.61 7.45 6.11
C ASP A 160 -15.20 6.82 6.16
N GLU A 161 -14.28 7.26 5.31
CA GLU A 161 -12.90 6.78 5.30
C GLU A 161 -11.97 7.58 6.23
N LEU A 162 -12.15 8.90 6.31
CA LEU A 162 -11.25 9.78 7.05
C LEU A 162 -11.57 9.84 8.55
N ILE A 163 -12.85 9.85 8.92
CA ILE A 163 -13.28 9.96 10.32
C ILE A 163 -12.74 8.79 11.17
N PRO A 164 -12.89 7.51 10.79
CA PRO A 164 -12.38 6.41 11.60
C PRO A 164 -10.86 6.42 11.76
N VAL A 165 -10.13 6.95 10.76
CA VAL A 165 -8.67 7.06 10.80
C VAL A 165 -8.24 8.13 11.80
N LEU A 166 -8.93 9.28 11.83
CA LEU A 166 -8.69 10.37 12.77
C LEU A 166 -9.13 9.99 14.19
N ASP A 167 -10.32 9.41 14.36
CA ASP A 167 -10.81 8.93 15.65
C ASP A 167 -9.85 7.89 16.24
N GLY A 168 -9.39 6.94 15.42
CA GLY A 168 -8.40 5.96 15.84
C GLY A 168 -7.07 6.59 16.28
N ALA A 169 -6.65 7.69 15.65
CA ALA A 169 -5.45 8.43 16.07
C ALA A 169 -5.65 9.13 17.42
N VAL A 170 -6.83 9.71 17.65
CA VAL A 170 -7.19 10.32 18.95
C VAL A 170 -7.25 9.26 20.05
N ASP A 171 -7.89 8.13 19.80
CA ASP A 171 -8.03 7.03 20.76
C ASP A 171 -6.69 6.40 21.19
N HIS A 172 -5.67 6.45 20.32
CA HIS A 172 -4.34 5.90 20.57
C HIS A 172 -3.31 6.94 21.00
N ASP A 173 -3.76 8.15 21.35
CA ASP A 173 -2.88 9.28 21.66
C ASP A 173 -1.75 9.47 20.61
N SER A 174 -2.11 9.46 19.32
CA SER A 174 -1.16 9.58 18.20
C SER A 174 -0.83 11.03 17.85
N VAL A 175 0.39 11.29 17.37
CA VAL A 175 0.80 12.62 16.89
C VAL A 175 0.30 12.80 15.45
N ILE A 176 -0.31 13.96 15.16
CA ILE A 176 -0.88 14.26 13.84
C ILE A 176 -0.05 15.36 13.17
N TYR A 177 0.39 15.09 11.94
CA TYR A 177 1.08 16.05 11.07
C TYR A 177 0.18 16.40 9.89
N ILE A 178 -0.24 17.65 9.78
CA ILE A 178 -1.10 18.11 8.68
C ILE A 178 -0.29 19.02 7.76
N PHE A 179 -0.12 18.61 6.50
CA PHE A 179 0.59 19.34 5.45
C PHE A 179 -0.38 20.12 4.57
N GLY A 180 0.00 21.33 4.18
CA GLY A 180 -0.83 22.17 3.34
C GLY A 180 -0.32 23.61 3.28
N SER A 181 -1.21 24.58 3.27
CA SER A 181 -0.91 26.00 3.19
C SER A 181 -1.44 26.72 4.41
N HIS A 182 -0.61 27.51 5.08
CA HIS A 182 -1.07 28.30 6.23
C HIS A 182 -2.05 29.40 5.78
N PHE A 183 -3.11 29.62 6.55
CA PHE A 183 -4.06 30.70 6.27
C PHE A 183 -3.38 32.07 6.28
N ASN A 184 -3.88 32.98 5.44
CA ASN A 184 -3.42 34.38 5.41
C ASN A 184 -3.79 35.15 6.69
N THR A 185 -4.85 34.72 7.38
CA THR A 185 -5.35 35.33 8.62
C THR A 185 -5.91 34.23 9.53
N GLY A 186 -5.48 34.20 10.80
CA GLY A 186 -5.90 33.20 11.78
C GLY A 186 -4.92 32.02 11.87
N ASN A 187 -5.27 31.05 12.72
CA ASN A 187 -4.44 29.88 13.01
C ASN A 187 -5.04 28.70 12.23
N GLY A 188 -4.50 28.37 11.07
CA GLY A 188 -5.07 27.25 10.34
C GLY A 188 -4.38 26.93 9.04
N ILE A 189 -4.79 25.82 8.46
CA ILE A 189 -4.18 25.22 7.30
C ILE A 189 -5.26 24.80 6.30
N HIS A 190 -5.01 25.02 5.01
CA HIS A 190 -5.86 24.56 3.91
C HIS A 190 -5.01 23.91 2.83
N ASN A 191 -5.62 23.54 1.69
CA ASN A 191 -4.92 22.84 0.62
C ASN A 191 -4.25 21.54 1.12
N VAL A 192 -4.95 20.83 2.02
CA VAL A 192 -4.53 19.53 2.60
C VAL A 192 -4.81 18.40 1.59
N HIS A 193 -4.38 18.59 0.34
CA HIS A 193 -4.54 17.66 -0.77
C HIS A 193 -3.43 17.91 -1.80
N MET A 194 -3.37 17.11 -2.86
CA MET A 194 -2.45 17.30 -3.98
C MET A 194 -2.60 18.71 -4.57
N ASN A 195 -1.50 19.47 -4.62
CA ASN A 195 -1.41 20.86 -5.07
C ASN A 195 -0.55 20.97 -6.35
N GLN A 196 -0.72 19.98 -7.23
CA GLN A 196 -0.08 19.93 -8.54
C GLN A 196 -0.98 19.19 -9.54
N GLY A 197 -0.71 19.35 -10.83
CA GLY A 197 -1.45 18.65 -11.89
C GLY A 197 -2.88 19.15 -12.08
N SER A 198 -3.24 20.30 -11.54
CA SER A 198 -4.58 20.88 -11.69
C SER A 198 -4.80 21.46 -13.08
N PRO A 199 -6.03 21.37 -13.65
CA PRO A 199 -6.35 21.91 -14.97
C PRO A 199 -6.23 23.43 -15.02
N LYS A 200 -6.23 24.00 -16.24
CA LYS A 200 -5.93 25.42 -16.54
C LYS A 200 -6.54 26.47 -15.61
N LYS A 201 -7.76 26.25 -15.09
CA LYS A 201 -8.43 27.18 -14.17
C LYS A 201 -7.66 27.39 -12.85
N TRP A 202 -6.91 26.37 -12.42
CA TRP A 202 -6.17 26.31 -11.15
C TRP A 202 -4.66 26.18 -11.39
N LYS A 203 -4.17 26.61 -12.57
CA LYS A 203 -2.75 26.53 -12.95
C LYS A 203 -1.83 27.28 -11.98
N SER A 204 -2.32 28.35 -11.36
CA SER A 204 -1.57 29.15 -10.38
C SER A 204 -1.24 28.40 -9.10
N ASP A 205 -2.00 27.35 -8.79
CA ASP A 205 -1.94 26.64 -7.51
C ASP A 205 -1.04 25.41 -7.62
N ASN A 206 -0.59 25.08 -8.84
CA ASN A 206 0.31 23.98 -9.14
C ASN A 206 1.76 24.33 -8.78
N GLY A 207 2.44 23.36 -8.17
CA GLY A 207 3.85 23.47 -7.82
C GLY A 207 4.39 22.16 -7.28
N ILE A 208 5.71 22.00 -7.32
CA ILE A 208 6.40 20.79 -6.83
C ILE A 208 6.68 20.91 -5.34
N TYR A 209 6.74 19.78 -4.63
CA TYR A 209 7.03 19.74 -3.18
C TYR A 209 6.16 20.73 -2.36
N GLN A 210 4.87 20.77 -2.66
CA GLN A 210 3.91 21.60 -1.92
C GLN A 210 2.56 20.90 -1.72
N ASP A 211 2.52 19.58 -1.90
CA ASP A 211 1.29 18.83 -1.75
C ASP A 211 0.90 18.76 -0.27
N GLY A 212 -0.39 18.77 -0.02
CA GLY A 212 -0.94 18.56 1.32
C GLY A 212 -1.20 17.08 1.61
N GLY A 213 -1.51 16.79 2.86
CA GLY A 213 -1.77 15.42 3.33
C GLY A 213 -1.75 15.34 4.85
N ILE A 214 -2.05 14.17 5.39
CA ILE A 214 -2.06 13.93 6.84
C ILE A 214 -1.20 12.71 7.13
N LEU A 215 -0.23 12.86 8.03
CA LEU A 215 0.56 11.75 8.57
C LEU A 215 0.20 11.57 10.05
N LEU A 216 0.08 10.32 10.47
CA LEU A 216 -0.31 9.94 11.83
C LEU A 216 0.76 9.01 12.39
N ASP A 217 1.37 9.39 13.51
CA ASP A 217 2.37 8.59 14.22
C ASP A 217 1.73 7.91 15.43
N PHE A 218 1.54 6.59 15.34
CA PHE A 218 1.04 5.75 16.43
C PHE A 218 2.17 5.27 17.35
N GLY A 219 3.41 5.70 17.11
CA GLY A 219 4.62 5.31 17.84
C GLY A 219 5.27 4.06 17.25
N ASP A 220 4.53 2.96 17.15
CA ASP A 220 5.01 1.69 16.57
C ASP A 220 4.89 1.65 15.04
N HIS A 221 3.92 2.36 14.47
CA HIS A 221 3.70 2.47 13.03
C HIS A 221 3.17 3.85 12.65
N TRP A 222 3.23 4.15 11.36
CA TRP A 222 2.75 5.40 10.78
C TRP A 222 1.62 5.13 9.79
N LYS A 223 0.65 6.03 9.71
CA LYS A 223 -0.36 6.06 8.64
C LYS A 223 -0.25 7.34 7.84
N GLY A 224 -0.40 7.23 6.53
CA GLY A 224 -0.45 8.35 5.61
C GLY A 224 -1.82 8.43 4.94
N VAL A 225 -2.43 9.60 4.97
CA VAL A 225 -3.68 9.91 4.26
C VAL A 225 -3.39 10.97 3.21
N PHE A 226 -3.66 10.61 1.96
CA PHE A 226 -3.40 11.44 0.80
C PHE A 226 -4.68 11.60 -0.01
N ILE A 227 -4.94 12.82 -0.46
CA ILE A 227 -6.17 13.21 -1.14
C ILE A 227 -5.79 13.97 -2.41
N GLY A 228 -6.43 13.65 -3.53
CA GLY A 228 -6.30 14.39 -4.78
C GLY A 228 -7.65 14.54 -5.47
N PHE A 229 -7.76 15.46 -6.42
CA PHE A 229 -8.94 15.57 -7.27
C PHE A 229 -8.84 14.61 -8.45
N ALA A 230 -9.95 13.96 -8.80
CA ALA A 230 -10.00 13.02 -9.92
C ALA A 230 -9.57 13.66 -11.26
N SER A 231 -9.75 14.96 -11.42
CA SER A 231 -9.36 15.73 -12.61
C SER A 231 -7.87 16.08 -12.67
N GLN A 232 -7.11 15.90 -11.59
CA GLN A 232 -5.67 16.20 -11.59
C GLN A 232 -4.88 15.18 -12.40
N ALA A 233 -3.78 15.66 -12.98
CA ALA A 233 -2.88 14.86 -13.79
C ALA A 233 -2.08 13.88 -12.93
N VAL A 234 -1.92 12.65 -13.43
CA VAL A 234 -1.06 11.61 -12.84
C VAL A 234 0.42 11.98 -12.97
N HIS A 235 0.76 12.84 -13.94
CA HIS A 235 2.11 13.31 -14.21
C HIS A 235 2.16 14.83 -14.33
N THR A 236 3.25 15.42 -13.86
CA THR A 236 3.50 16.87 -13.93
C THR A 236 4.92 17.20 -14.38
N ASP A 237 5.09 18.38 -14.99
CA ASP A 237 6.40 18.93 -15.37
C ASP A 237 7.17 19.52 -14.18
N ALA A 238 8.33 20.15 -14.42
CA ALA A 238 9.18 20.69 -13.36
C ALA A 238 8.50 21.81 -12.54
N GLU A 239 7.43 22.40 -13.06
CA GLU A 239 6.64 23.46 -12.43
C GLU A 239 5.35 22.92 -11.79
N GLY A 240 5.16 21.60 -11.75
CA GLY A 240 3.97 20.96 -11.19
C GLY A 240 2.74 21.04 -12.11
N GLN A 241 2.90 21.42 -13.37
CA GLN A 241 1.79 21.53 -14.32
C GLN A 241 1.49 20.19 -14.98
N PRO A 242 0.22 19.93 -15.38
CA PRO A 242 -0.14 18.73 -16.11
C PRO A 242 0.73 18.50 -17.34
N THR A 243 1.26 17.28 -17.48
CA THR A 243 2.04 16.89 -18.66
C THR A 243 1.50 15.59 -19.27
N PRO A 244 1.32 15.52 -20.62
CA PRO A 244 1.44 16.64 -21.56
C PRO A 244 0.40 17.76 -21.31
N PRO A 245 0.65 19.02 -21.72
CA PRO A 245 -0.23 20.15 -21.42
C PRO A 245 -1.68 20.03 -21.94
N ARG A 246 -1.95 19.06 -22.82
CA ARG A 246 -3.28 18.70 -23.32
C ARG A 246 -3.37 17.19 -23.44
N GLY A 247 -4.50 16.63 -23.02
CA GLY A 247 -4.72 15.17 -23.07
C GLY A 247 -3.83 14.38 -22.11
N TYR A 248 -3.42 15.01 -21.00
CA TYR A 248 -2.75 14.29 -19.92
C TYR A 248 -3.67 13.25 -19.31
N LEU A 249 -3.08 12.17 -18.80
CA LEU A 249 -3.78 11.16 -18.04
C LEU A 249 -4.18 11.74 -16.68
N SER A 250 -5.48 11.72 -16.39
CA SER A 250 -6.03 12.13 -15.09
C SER A 250 -6.20 10.94 -14.13
N TRP A 251 -6.31 11.21 -12.83
CA TRP A 251 -6.58 10.16 -11.84
C TRP A 251 -7.91 9.45 -12.09
N ASN A 252 -8.94 10.16 -12.56
CA ASN A 252 -10.20 9.57 -13.00
C ASN A 252 -9.95 8.51 -14.09
N GLU A 253 -9.18 8.86 -15.12
CA GLU A 253 -8.92 7.92 -16.22
C GLU A 253 -8.10 6.70 -15.79
N LEU A 254 -7.19 6.88 -14.82
CA LEU A 254 -6.38 5.78 -14.29
C LEU A 254 -7.20 4.84 -13.38
N LEU A 255 -7.98 5.39 -12.46
CA LEU A 255 -8.58 4.66 -11.34
C LEU A 255 -10.06 4.30 -11.54
N ASN A 256 -10.74 4.90 -12.52
CA ASN A 256 -12.17 4.64 -12.71
C ASN A 256 -12.43 3.16 -13.12
N PRO A 257 -13.17 2.39 -12.30
CA PRO A 257 -13.44 1.00 -12.58
C PRO A 257 -14.32 0.77 -13.82
N GLU A 258 -15.13 1.77 -14.21
CA GLU A 258 -16.03 1.71 -15.36
C GLU A 258 -15.28 1.69 -16.70
N ILE A 259 -14.03 2.15 -16.73
CA ILE A 259 -13.18 2.08 -17.91
C ILE A 259 -12.62 0.65 -18.00
N PRO A 260 -12.78 -0.10 -19.11
CA PRO A 260 -12.25 -1.45 -19.24
C PRO A 260 -10.74 -1.50 -18.96
N GLY A 261 -10.28 -2.49 -18.20
CA GLY A 261 -8.87 -2.60 -17.77
C GLY A 261 -7.86 -2.59 -18.92
N GLU A 262 -8.20 -3.15 -20.08
CA GLU A 262 -7.35 -3.09 -21.28
C GLU A 262 -7.19 -1.68 -21.85
N GLN A 263 -8.22 -0.82 -21.75
CA GLN A 263 -8.13 0.57 -22.17
C GLN A 263 -7.32 1.42 -21.19
N ARG A 264 -7.46 1.13 -19.88
CA ARG A 264 -6.61 1.72 -18.83
C ARG A 264 -5.13 1.33 -19.04
N GLN A 265 -4.86 0.04 -19.20
CA GLN A 265 -3.51 -0.48 -19.47
C GLN A 265 -2.92 0.05 -20.78
N ARG A 266 -3.68 0.18 -21.89
CA ARG A 266 -3.11 0.72 -23.13
C ARG A 266 -2.63 2.17 -23.03
N ARG A 267 -3.27 3.00 -22.20
CA ARG A 267 -2.84 4.38 -21.95
C ARG A 267 -1.68 4.43 -20.95
N ASP A 268 -1.73 3.62 -19.89
CA ASP A 268 -0.65 3.47 -18.91
C ASP A 268 0.61 2.80 -19.50
N VAL A 269 0.48 1.89 -20.47
CA VAL A 269 1.61 1.21 -21.15
C VAL A 269 2.46 2.19 -21.98
N HIS A 270 1.92 3.34 -22.42
CA HIS A 270 2.77 4.41 -22.96
C HIS A 270 3.67 5.02 -21.87
N ASP A 271 3.18 5.11 -20.63
CA ASP A 271 3.90 5.67 -19.49
C ASP A 271 4.77 4.65 -18.73
N ARG A 272 4.46 3.34 -18.74
CA ARG A 272 5.25 2.22 -18.14
C ARG A 272 5.97 1.34 -19.17
N THR A 273 6.34 1.91 -20.32
CA THR A 273 7.03 1.19 -21.40
C THR A 273 8.28 0.45 -20.90
N VAL A 274 8.96 1.02 -19.89
CA VAL A 274 10.17 0.47 -19.28
C VAL A 274 10.00 0.43 -17.76
N THR A 275 10.21 -0.75 -17.16
CA THR A 275 10.10 -0.96 -15.70
C THR A 275 11.44 -1.33 -15.09
N ILE A 276 11.70 -0.94 -13.84
CA ILE A 276 12.86 -1.42 -13.10
C ILE A 276 12.54 -2.82 -12.54
N SER A 277 13.24 -3.83 -13.05
CA SER A 277 13.00 -5.24 -12.69
C SER A 277 13.95 -5.78 -11.63
N GLU A 278 15.11 -5.16 -11.46
CA GLU A 278 16.19 -5.65 -10.57
C GLU A 278 17.13 -4.48 -10.24
N ALA A 279 17.72 -4.46 -9.05
CA ALA A 279 18.82 -3.60 -8.70
C ALA A 279 19.55 -4.22 -7.51
N MET A 280 20.86 -4.28 -7.65
CA MET A 280 21.73 -5.08 -6.81
C MET A 280 22.99 -4.32 -6.49
N ILE A 281 23.58 -4.65 -5.35
CA ILE A 281 24.91 -4.22 -4.96
C ILE A 281 25.83 -5.43 -5.09
N ARG A 282 26.88 -5.29 -5.90
CA ARG A 282 27.92 -6.31 -6.04
C ARG A 282 29.15 -5.86 -5.25
N HIS A 283 29.39 -6.51 -4.12
CA HIS A 283 30.61 -6.33 -3.35
C HIS A 283 31.78 -7.11 -3.98
N HIS A 284 32.92 -6.45 -4.16
CA HIS A 284 34.15 -7.10 -4.59
C HIS A 284 35.01 -7.42 -3.38
N GLY A 285 34.99 -8.68 -2.92
CA GLY A 285 35.85 -9.14 -1.82
C GLY A 285 35.22 -9.04 -0.42
N SER A 286 35.92 -9.61 0.57
CA SER A 286 35.47 -9.75 1.97
C SER A 286 35.78 -8.54 2.86
N ASP A 287 36.27 -7.44 2.28
CA ASP A 287 36.65 -6.23 3.02
C ASP A 287 35.60 -5.12 2.80
N PRO A 288 34.97 -4.58 3.86
CA PRO A 288 33.92 -3.55 3.76
C PRO A 288 34.41 -2.22 3.16
N THR A 289 35.72 -2.06 2.92
CA THR A 289 36.30 -0.86 2.28
C THR A 289 36.40 -0.96 0.75
N THR A 290 36.08 -2.12 0.17
CA THR A 290 36.20 -2.35 -1.28
C THR A 290 34.99 -1.79 -2.03
N LYS A 291 35.26 -1.04 -3.11
CA LYS A 291 34.24 -0.32 -3.90
C LYS A 291 33.15 -1.29 -4.40
N SER A 292 31.90 -1.06 -4.01
CA SER A 292 30.75 -1.85 -4.43
C SER A 292 30.18 -1.34 -5.76
N ASP A 293 29.78 -2.25 -6.64
CA ASP A 293 29.14 -1.91 -7.91
C ASP A 293 27.62 -1.92 -7.72
N SER A 294 26.98 -0.78 -7.93
CA SER A 294 25.53 -0.67 -7.98
C SER A 294 25.06 -0.97 -9.40
N ILE A 295 24.09 -1.87 -9.57
CA ILE A 295 23.56 -2.26 -10.88
C ILE A 295 22.05 -2.13 -10.85
N VAL A 296 21.44 -1.60 -11.91
CA VAL A 296 20.00 -1.56 -12.11
C VAL A 296 19.62 -2.23 -13.43
N THR A 297 18.61 -3.11 -13.42
CA THR A 297 18.10 -3.80 -14.60
C THR A 297 16.74 -3.27 -14.99
N LEU A 298 16.65 -2.77 -16.22
CA LEU A 298 15.43 -2.25 -16.81
C LEU A 298 14.82 -3.28 -17.75
N THR A 299 13.50 -3.39 -17.77
CA THR A 299 12.72 -4.28 -18.64
C THR A 299 11.81 -3.46 -19.54
N ASN A 300 11.97 -3.58 -20.86
CA ASN A 300 11.02 -3.03 -21.82
C ASN A 300 9.83 -3.99 -21.96
N ARG A 301 8.63 -3.53 -21.61
CA ARG A 301 7.38 -4.30 -21.72
C ARG A 301 6.60 -4.03 -23.01
N ALA A 302 7.01 -3.05 -23.80
CA ALA A 302 6.37 -2.74 -25.08
C ALA A 302 6.82 -3.67 -26.21
N ASP A 303 5.99 -3.68 -27.26
CA ASP A 303 6.23 -4.45 -28.49
C ASP A 303 7.15 -3.71 -29.49
N ALA A 304 7.65 -2.53 -29.11
CA ALA A 304 8.60 -1.69 -29.84
C ALA A 304 9.88 -1.42 -29.01
N PRO A 305 11.04 -1.16 -29.65
CA PRO A 305 12.25 -0.73 -28.94
C PRO A 305 12.10 0.68 -28.35
N VAL A 306 12.74 0.92 -27.21
CA VAL A 306 12.74 2.23 -26.52
C VAL A 306 14.15 2.80 -26.54
N ILE A 307 14.29 4.05 -26.96
CA ILE A 307 15.55 4.80 -26.89
C ILE A 307 15.59 5.49 -25.53
N LEU A 308 16.65 5.25 -24.75
CA LEU A 308 16.80 5.73 -23.37
C LEU A 308 17.66 7.00 -23.28
N ASN A 309 17.83 7.74 -24.37
CA ASN A 309 18.63 8.97 -24.38
C ASN A 309 18.03 9.98 -23.42
N GLY A 310 18.85 10.56 -22.53
CA GLY A 310 18.38 11.52 -21.52
C GLY A 310 17.60 10.91 -20.36
N TRP A 311 17.35 9.60 -20.34
CA TRP A 311 16.73 8.94 -19.18
C TRP A 311 17.72 8.90 -18.02
N SER A 312 17.19 8.92 -16.79
CA SER A 312 18.03 8.87 -15.58
C SER A 312 17.44 8.00 -14.49
N VAL A 313 18.31 7.57 -13.61
CA VAL A 313 18.00 6.77 -12.43
C VAL A 313 18.34 7.59 -11.20
N ARG A 314 17.39 7.70 -10.27
CA ARG A 314 17.55 8.45 -9.02
C ARG A 314 17.41 7.53 -7.82
N ASN A 315 18.34 7.61 -6.87
CA ASN A 315 18.26 6.88 -5.61
C ASN A 315 17.49 7.66 -4.53
N HIS A 316 17.24 7.02 -3.40
CA HIS A 316 16.59 7.60 -2.22
C HIS A 316 17.35 8.80 -1.61
N LYS A 317 18.65 8.97 -1.89
CA LYS A 317 19.43 10.14 -1.47
C LYS A 317 19.29 11.32 -2.43
N GLY A 318 18.51 11.17 -3.51
CA GLY A 318 18.34 12.18 -4.55
C GLY A 318 19.50 12.30 -5.53
N GLU A 319 20.50 11.42 -5.45
CA GLU A 319 21.59 11.34 -6.42
C GLU A 319 21.04 10.81 -7.75
N ASN A 320 21.39 11.46 -8.85
CA ASN A 320 20.85 11.16 -10.17
C ASN A 320 21.98 10.74 -11.13
N GLU A 321 21.77 9.66 -11.87
CA GLU A 321 22.69 9.19 -12.90
C GLU A 321 21.96 8.98 -14.23
N TYR A 322 22.48 9.60 -15.28
CA TYR A 322 21.94 9.46 -16.63
C TYR A 322 22.35 8.13 -17.23
N LEU A 323 21.42 7.48 -17.92
CA LEU A 323 21.71 6.26 -18.67
C LEU A 323 22.57 6.60 -19.91
N PRO A 324 23.39 5.65 -20.40
CA PRO A 324 24.30 5.91 -21.51
C PRO A 324 23.60 6.43 -22.77
N ASP A 325 24.15 7.48 -23.38
CA ASP A 325 23.65 8.01 -24.65
C ASP A 325 23.69 6.95 -25.75
N GLY A 326 22.60 6.82 -26.49
CA GLY A 326 22.41 5.79 -27.51
C GLY A 326 21.96 4.44 -26.96
N ALA A 327 21.70 4.29 -25.67
CA ALA A 327 21.15 3.06 -25.10
C ALA A 327 19.74 2.78 -25.67
N VAL A 328 19.55 1.58 -26.22
CA VAL A 328 18.26 1.15 -26.78
C VAL A 328 17.82 -0.14 -26.11
N LEU A 329 16.69 -0.09 -25.39
CA LEU A 329 16.08 -1.24 -24.76
C LEU A 329 15.17 -1.95 -25.76
N ARG A 330 15.60 -3.10 -26.27
CA ARG A 330 14.86 -3.88 -27.27
C ARG A 330 13.51 -4.36 -26.72
N ARG A 331 12.52 -4.54 -27.61
CA ARG A 331 11.18 -5.03 -27.26
C ARG A 331 11.23 -6.28 -26.39
N ARG A 332 10.43 -6.35 -25.32
CA ARG A 332 10.31 -7.51 -24.40
C ARG A 332 11.67 -8.04 -23.88
N ARG A 333 12.66 -7.16 -23.69
CA ARG A 333 14.00 -7.51 -23.21
C ARG A 333 14.37 -6.73 -21.95
N ARG A 334 15.31 -7.32 -21.21
CA ARG A 334 15.93 -6.74 -20.02
C ARG A 334 17.35 -6.31 -20.34
N GLN A 335 17.82 -5.22 -19.73
CA GLN A 335 19.21 -4.76 -19.82
C GLN A 335 19.63 -4.14 -18.50
N SER A 336 20.84 -4.49 -18.07
CA SER A 336 21.45 -3.99 -16.84
C SER A 336 22.38 -2.83 -17.11
N PHE A 337 22.36 -1.85 -16.22
CA PHE A 337 23.17 -0.63 -16.26
C PHE A 337 23.91 -0.52 -14.94
N GLN A 338 25.22 -0.30 -15.02
CA GLN A 338 26.05 -0.06 -13.84
C GLN A 338 25.99 1.42 -13.46
N LEU A 339 25.66 1.66 -12.20
CA LEU A 339 25.58 2.99 -11.59
C LEU A 339 26.91 3.29 -10.90
N HIS A 340 27.52 4.42 -11.26
CA HIS A 340 28.81 4.88 -10.74
C HIS A 340 28.64 6.03 -9.75
N ASN A 341 27.63 6.88 -9.96
CA ASN A 341 27.39 8.12 -9.23
C ASN A 341 26.07 8.08 -8.45
N CYS A 342 25.26 7.04 -8.64
CA CYS A 342 24.02 6.80 -7.92
C CYS A 342 24.16 5.49 -7.12
N ALA A 343 24.86 5.56 -5.99
CA ALA A 343 25.15 4.37 -5.19
C ALA A 343 23.86 3.87 -4.51
N LEU A 344 23.64 2.56 -4.55
CA LEU A 344 22.60 1.90 -3.76
C LEU A 344 23.13 1.70 -2.34
N SER A 345 22.23 1.79 -1.35
CA SER A 345 22.56 1.58 0.06
C SER A 345 22.30 0.13 0.43
N ASP A 346 23.21 -0.46 1.22
CA ASP A 346 23.04 -1.80 1.81
C ASP A 346 21.86 -1.84 2.80
N GLU A 347 21.44 -0.69 3.33
CA GLU A 347 20.26 -0.51 4.18
C GLU A 347 18.93 -0.55 3.39
N GLY A 348 18.99 -0.72 2.07
CA GLY A 348 17.85 -0.60 1.17
C GLY A 348 17.52 0.84 0.81
N GLY A 349 16.48 1.01 0.00
CA GLY A 349 16.06 2.31 -0.50
C GLY A 349 15.29 2.19 -1.81
N THR A 350 14.68 3.29 -2.24
CA THR A 350 13.91 3.37 -3.47
C THR A 350 14.80 3.81 -4.63
N ILE A 351 14.54 3.24 -5.81
CA ILE A 351 15.08 3.75 -7.07
C ILE A 351 13.90 4.20 -7.94
N THR A 352 14.04 5.40 -8.49
CA THR A 352 13.10 5.98 -9.44
C THR A 352 13.72 6.03 -10.83
N LEU A 353 12.99 5.57 -11.84
CA LEU A 353 13.35 5.70 -13.25
C LEU A 353 12.65 6.93 -13.84
N LEU A 354 13.42 7.82 -14.44
CA LEU A 354 12.96 9.05 -15.06
C LEU A 354 13.22 8.99 -16.58
N ASN A 355 12.25 9.45 -17.39
CA ASN A 355 12.44 9.58 -18.83
C ASN A 355 13.25 10.84 -19.20
N GLU A 356 13.43 11.07 -20.49
CA GLU A 356 14.16 12.23 -21.04
C GLU A 356 13.56 13.60 -20.65
N GLN A 357 12.28 13.65 -20.31
CA GLN A 357 11.60 14.85 -19.79
C GLN A 357 11.70 14.97 -18.25
N GLY A 358 12.38 14.04 -17.57
CA GLY A 358 12.46 13.98 -16.12
C GLY A 358 11.19 13.45 -15.44
N LEU A 359 10.27 12.85 -16.20
CA LEU A 359 9.03 12.28 -15.68
C LEU A 359 9.29 10.87 -15.15
N LYS A 360 8.70 10.58 -13.99
CA LYS A 360 8.74 9.25 -13.38
C LYS A 360 8.03 8.23 -14.26
N VAL A 361 8.77 7.25 -14.76
CA VAL A 361 8.28 6.14 -15.61
C VAL A 361 7.94 4.93 -14.76
N ASP A 362 8.83 4.58 -13.83
CA ASP A 362 8.65 3.44 -12.96
C ASP A 362 9.45 3.63 -11.68
N GLU A 363 9.08 2.87 -10.66
CA GLU A 363 9.81 2.80 -9.40
C GLU A 363 9.90 1.38 -8.92
N SER A 364 10.99 1.09 -8.24
CA SER A 364 11.13 -0.15 -7.53
C SER A 364 10.59 -0.04 -6.11
N PRO A 365 9.94 -1.11 -5.58
CA PRO A 365 9.89 -1.34 -4.14
C PRO A 365 11.29 -1.22 -3.51
N ARG A 366 11.40 -0.99 -2.20
CA ARG A 366 12.70 -0.95 -1.51
C ARG A 366 13.57 -2.13 -1.97
N TRP A 367 14.79 -1.87 -2.43
CA TRP A 367 15.65 -2.95 -2.96
C TRP A 367 16.10 -3.96 -1.91
N SER A 368 15.99 -3.63 -0.61
CA SER A 368 16.07 -4.63 0.46
C SER A 368 15.06 -5.77 0.26
N ASP A 369 13.93 -5.52 -0.39
CA ASP A 369 12.90 -6.51 -0.70
C ASP A 369 13.05 -7.15 -2.09
N MET A 370 13.89 -6.60 -2.97
CA MET A 370 13.88 -6.98 -4.39
C MET A 370 15.17 -7.67 -4.89
N GLU A 371 16.20 -7.87 -4.07
CA GLU A 371 17.17 -8.94 -4.31
C GLU A 371 18.05 -9.38 -3.11
N ILE A 372 17.52 -10.27 -2.27
CA ILE A 372 18.25 -11.44 -1.77
C ILE A 372 17.36 -12.66 -2.03
N GLU A 373 17.16 -13.06 -3.29
CA GLU A 373 16.39 -14.28 -3.57
C GLU A 373 17.06 -15.34 -4.44
N LEU A 374 18.35 -15.21 -4.82
CA LEU A 374 19.00 -16.25 -5.63
C LEU A 374 20.41 -16.72 -5.22
N SER A 375 21.06 -16.19 -4.17
CA SER A 375 22.38 -16.70 -3.74
C SER A 375 22.50 -17.14 -2.26
N GLU A 376 21.67 -16.67 -1.33
CA GLU A 376 21.85 -16.97 0.11
C GLU A 376 20.99 -18.11 0.67
N ARG A 377 20.04 -18.67 -0.10
CA ARG A 377 19.24 -19.84 0.32
C ARG A 377 20.03 -21.15 0.49
N LEU A 378 21.36 -21.13 0.39
CA LEU A 378 22.18 -22.33 0.58
C LEU A 378 23.04 -22.34 1.86
N CYS A 379 23.31 -21.22 2.53
CA CYS A 379 24.40 -21.22 3.53
C CYS A 379 24.29 -20.26 4.72
N SER A 380 23.13 -19.96 5.32
CA SER A 380 23.12 -19.52 6.73
C SER A 380 21.73 -19.42 7.31
N GLY A 381 21.51 -20.10 8.42
CA GLY A 381 20.43 -19.75 9.31
C GLY A 381 20.91 -18.68 10.28
N SER A 382 20.34 -17.47 10.21
CA SER A 382 20.24 -16.53 11.34
C SER A 382 18.89 -15.83 11.20
N ALA A 383 18.03 -16.03 12.20
CA ALA A 383 16.72 -15.39 12.29
C ALA A 383 16.96 -14.10 13.09
N GLU A 384 16.64 -12.95 12.51
CA GLU A 384 16.53 -11.72 13.28
C GLU A 384 15.27 -11.78 14.14
N SER A 385 15.40 -11.24 15.35
CA SER A 385 14.48 -11.37 16.47
C SER A 385 13.24 -10.49 16.27
N GLY A 386 12.11 -11.12 15.98
CA GLY A 386 10.78 -10.51 16.13
C GLY A 386 9.76 -10.97 15.09
N GLU A 387 10.19 -11.34 13.89
CA GLU A 387 9.28 -11.68 12.80
C GLU A 387 9.09 -13.19 12.67
N VAL A 388 7.83 -13.64 12.71
CA VAL A 388 7.50 -15.05 12.46
C VAL A 388 7.83 -15.35 11.00
N SER A 389 8.85 -16.20 10.76
CA SER A 389 9.25 -16.57 9.40
C SER A 389 8.05 -16.93 8.50
N ARG A 390 8.01 -16.44 7.26
CA ARG A 390 6.89 -16.67 6.32
C ARG A 390 6.41 -18.14 6.23
N PRO A 391 7.30 -19.16 6.29
CA PRO A 391 6.88 -20.56 6.38
C PRO A 391 6.16 -20.90 7.70
N ALA A 392 6.65 -20.42 8.84
CA ALA A 392 5.99 -20.62 10.13
C ALA A 392 4.61 -19.95 10.17
N ALA A 393 4.47 -18.74 9.61
CA ALA A 393 3.18 -18.04 9.53
C ALA A 393 2.15 -18.83 8.69
N THR A 394 2.58 -19.51 7.63
CA THR A 394 1.71 -20.35 6.80
C THR A 394 1.22 -21.59 7.55
N HIS A 395 2.11 -22.24 8.29
CA HIS A 395 1.74 -23.38 9.15
C HIS A 395 0.86 -22.97 10.33
N ILE A 396 1.04 -21.77 10.89
CA ILE A 396 0.15 -21.22 11.93
C ILE A 396 -1.26 -20.99 11.38
N ARG A 397 -1.41 -20.37 10.20
CA ARG A 397 -2.72 -20.19 9.56
C ARG A 397 -3.40 -21.52 9.26
N THR A 398 -2.62 -22.49 8.79
CA THR A 398 -3.07 -23.86 8.54
C THR A 398 -3.58 -24.53 9.81
N GLY A 399 -2.79 -24.44 10.90
CA GLY A 399 -3.19 -24.94 12.21
C GLY A 399 -4.47 -24.28 12.71
N PHE A 400 -4.65 -22.98 12.46
CA PHE A 400 -5.85 -22.27 12.88
C PHE A 400 -7.11 -22.76 12.15
N ILE A 401 -7.05 -22.89 10.81
CA ILE A 401 -8.18 -23.37 10.01
C ILE A 401 -8.54 -24.79 10.43
N HIS A 402 -7.58 -25.71 10.49
CA HIS A 402 -7.86 -27.08 10.87
C HIS A 402 -8.36 -27.22 12.31
N LEU A 403 -7.66 -26.63 13.29
CA LEU A 403 -7.97 -26.88 14.70
C LEU A 403 -9.17 -26.10 15.24
N PHE A 404 -9.51 -24.95 14.65
CA PHE A 404 -10.64 -24.15 15.13
C PHE A 404 -11.83 -24.17 14.17
N PHE A 405 -11.59 -24.03 12.87
CA PHE A 405 -12.69 -23.96 11.90
C PHE A 405 -13.22 -25.35 11.55
N GLU A 406 -12.36 -26.29 11.15
CA GLU A 406 -12.75 -27.67 10.81
C GLU A 406 -13.15 -28.47 12.05
N ALA A 407 -12.45 -28.29 13.18
CA ALA A 407 -12.88 -28.90 14.44
C ALA A 407 -14.29 -28.47 14.87
N TYR A 408 -14.66 -27.20 14.64
CA TYR A 408 -16.03 -26.73 14.91
C TYR A 408 -17.04 -27.52 14.06
N PHE A 409 -16.76 -27.73 12.77
CA PHE A 409 -17.60 -28.56 11.93
C PHE A 409 -17.72 -29.98 12.49
N VAL A 410 -16.60 -30.63 12.80
CA VAL A 410 -16.58 -32.01 13.31
C VAL A 410 -17.31 -32.17 14.65
N ILE A 411 -17.34 -31.15 15.50
CA ILE A 411 -18.07 -31.19 16.77
C ILE A 411 -19.56 -30.88 16.59
N HIS A 412 -19.91 -29.99 15.64
CA HIS A 412 -21.26 -29.44 15.52
C HIS A 412 -22.03 -29.87 14.27
N HIS A 413 -21.49 -30.77 13.43
CA HIS A 413 -22.06 -31.12 12.11
C HIS A 413 -23.54 -31.52 12.16
N GLU A 414 -23.98 -32.24 13.20
CA GLU A 414 -25.40 -32.64 13.34
C GLU A 414 -26.34 -31.46 13.62
N THR A 415 -25.85 -30.43 14.32
CA THR A 415 -26.63 -29.25 14.72
C THR A 415 -26.40 -28.04 13.82
N LEU A 416 -25.52 -28.19 12.83
CA LEU A 416 -24.98 -27.10 12.03
C LEU A 416 -26.05 -26.29 11.31
N ALA A 417 -27.08 -26.96 10.78
CA ALA A 417 -28.17 -26.32 10.05
C ALA A 417 -28.92 -25.27 10.90
N GLY A 418 -28.99 -25.48 12.23
CA GLY A 418 -29.66 -24.57 13.16
C GLY A 418 -28.76 -23.49 13.78
N SER A 419 -27.43 -23.60 13.64
CA SER A 419 -26.48 -22.71 14.30
C SER A 419 -26.59 -21.27 13.77
N GLN A 420 -26.56 -20.30 14.69
CA GLN A 420 -26.53 -18.86 14.39
C GLN A 420 -25.17 -18.23 14.71
N GLU A 421 -24.23 -19.01 15.22
CA GLU A 421 -22.88 -18.56 15.55
C GLU A 421 -22.08 -18.28 14.28
N LEU A 422 -21.04 -17.44 14.39
CA LEU A 422 -20.22 -17.04 13.25
C LEU A 422 -19.67 -18.25 12.47
N PHE A 423 -19.05 -19.22 13.14
CA PHE A 423 -18.53 -20.42 12.47
C PHE A 423 -19.62 -21.28 11.86
N GLY A 424 -20.78 -21.41 12.53
CA GLY A 424 -21.94 -22.09 11.97
C GLY A 424 -22.48 -21.41 10.70
N GLN A 425 -22.51 -20.07 10.67
CA GLN A 425 -22.92 -19.32 9.48
C GLN A 425 -21.91 -19.46 8.34
N LEU A 426 -20.60 -19.41 8.63
CA LEU A 426 -19.55 -19.61 7.63
C LEU A 426 -19.60 -21.01 7.02
N TRP A 427 -19.81 -22.05 7.83
CA TRP A 427 -19.98 -23.41 7.34
C TRP A 427 -21.27 -23.61 6.54
N LYS A 428 -22.38 -22.95 6.92
CA LYS A 428 -23.60 -22.94 6.11
C LYS A 428 -23.38 -22.28 4.74
N GLU A 429 -22.64 -21.18 4.68
CA GLU A 429 -22.26 -20.55 3.42
C GLU A 429 -21.36 -21.45 2.58
N TYR A 430 -20.33 -22.05 3.20
CA TYR A 430 -19.44 -22.97 2.51
C TYR A 430 -20.18 -24.21 1.98
N SER A 431 -21.18 -24.70 2.72
CA SER A 431 -22.04 -25.82 2.32
C SER A 431 -22.93 -25.52 1.10
N LEU A 432 -23.04 -24.26 0.66
CA LEU A 432 -23.66 -23.93 -0.63
C LEU A 432 -22.82 -24.42 -1.81
N SER A 433 -21.51 -24.52 -1.63
CA SER A 433 -20.59 -25.12 -2.60
C SER A 433 -20.55 -26.63 -2.55
N ASP A 434 -20.78 -27.21 -1.38
CA ASP A 434 -20.83 -28.65 -1.17
C ASP A 434 -21.77 -29.01 -0.01
N SER A 435 -22.98 -29.42 -0.36
CA SER A 435 -24.04 -29.77 0.60
C SER A 435 -23.73 -31.00 1.46
N ARG A 436 -22.66 -31.76 1.15
CA ARG A 436 -22.18 -32.88 1.98
C ARG A 436 -21.79 -32.44 3.39
N TYR A 437 -21.37 -31.18 3.57
CA TYR A 437 -21.11 -30.61 4.90
C TYR A 437 -22.39 -30.44 5.72
N LEU A 438 -23.51 -30.02 5.12
CA LEU A 438 -24.79 -29.92 5.84
C LEU A 438 -25.47 -31.27 6.06
N THR A 439 -25.22 -32.24 5.17
CA THR A 439 -25.80 -33.59 5.26
C THR A 439 -24.95 -34.55 6.08
N SER A 440 -23.85 -34.07 6.68
CA SER A 440 -22.94 -34.88 7.50
C SER A 440 -22.43 -36.12 6.77
N ASP A 441 -21.93 -35.94 5.55
CA ASP A 441 -21.35 -37.03 4.77
C ASP A 441 -20.24 -37.76 5.55
N ALA A 442 -20.28 -39.09 5.53
CA ALA A 442 -19.40 -39.92 6.35
C ALA A 442 -17.92 -39.73 5.98
N PHE A 443 -17.60 -39.52 4.71
CA PHE A 443 -16.23 -39.26 4.28
C PHE A 443 -15.77 -37.88 4.73
N LEU A 444 -16.58 -36.83 4.49
CA LEU A 444 -16.20 -35.47 4.89
C LEU A 444 -16.01 -35.34 6.40
N VAL A 445 -16.96 -35.81 7.22
CA VAL A 445 -16.82 -35.74 8.68
C VAL A 445 -15.55 -36.47 9.16
N THR A 446 -15.24 -37.63 8.58
CA THR A 446 -14.03 -38.40 8.94
C THR A 446 -12.74 -37.72 8.49
N MET A 447 -12.71 -37.21 7.26
CA MET A 447 -11.56 -36.51 6.71
C MET A 447 -11.26 -35.24 7.52
N GLU A 448 -12.30 -34.44 7.79
CA GLU A 448 -12.21 -33.21 8.56
C GLU A 448 -11.82 -33.48 10.03
N ALA A 449 -12.20 -34.64 10.59
CA ALA A 449 -11.73 -35.05 11.92
C ALA A 449 -10.21 -35.32 11.92
N VAL A 450 -9.68 -35.94 10.86
CA VAL A 450 -8.24 -36.17 10.72
C VAL A 450 -7.51 -34.83 10.53
N THR A 451 -8.03 -33.92 9.70
CA THR A 451 -7.42 -32.60 9.51
C THR A 451 -7.43 -31.80 10.80
N ALA A 452 -8.57 -31.74 11.50
CA ALA A 452 -8.71 -31.01 12.74
C ALA A 452 -7.80 -31.54 13.87
N PHE A 453 -7.82 -32.85 14.11
CA PHE A 453 -7.18 -33.42 15.30
C PHE A 453 -5.78 -33.99 15.06
N CYS A 454 -5.37 -34.22 13.81
CA CYS A 454 -4.00 -34.62 13.48
C CYS A 454 -3.23 -33.50 12.78
N TRP A 455 -3.77 -32.95 11.69
CA TRP A 455 -3.05 -31.96 10.87
C TRP A 455 -2.97 -30.58 11.52
N GLY A 456 -4.02 -30.13 12.23
CA GLY A 456 -4.02 -28.88 12.98
C GLY A 456 -2.91 -28.80 14.03
N PRO A 457 -2.86 -29.72 15.01
CA PRO A 457 -1.79 -29.77 16.00
C PRO A 457 -0.40 -29.97 15.37
N LEU A 458 -0.30 -30.80 14.33
CA LEU A 458 0.97 -31.02 13.62
C LEU A 458 1.47 -29.75 12.93
N ALA A 459 0.58 -28.92 12.37
CA ALA A 459 0.95 -27.66 11.74
C ALA A 459 1.54 -26.66 12.76
N PHE A 460 0.94 -26.53 13.94
CA PHE A 460 1.53 -25.74 15.04
C PHE A 460 2.89 -26.30 15.48
N PHE A 461 3.01 -27.63 15.58
CA PHE A 461 4.27 -28.26 15.94
C PHE A 461 5.36 -28.07 14.88
N ILE A 462 5.01 -28.05 13.60
CA ILE A 462 5.94 -27.71 12.51
C ILE A 462 6.37 -26.24 12.61
N ALA A 463 5.45 -25.32 12.90
CA ALA A 463 5.78 -23.91 13.14
C ALA A 463 6.78 -23.75 14.30
N TYR A 464 6.58 -24.50 15.40
CA TYR A 464 7.55 -24.60 16.48
C TYR A 464 8.90 -25.15 16.01
N CYS A 465 8.90 -26.26 15.26
CA CYS A 465 10.13 -26.85 14.69
C CYS A 465 10.88 -25.87 13.78
N ILE A 466 10.18 -24.98 13.07
CA ILE A 466 10.80 -23.92 12.27
C ILE A 466 11.50 -22.91 13.16
N ALA A 467 10.83 -22.46 14.23
CA ALA A 467 11.38 -21.50 15.17
C ALA A 467 12.65 -22.03 15.86
N VAL A 468 12.64 -23.29 16.29
CA VAL A 468 13.80 -23.93 16.96
C VAL A 468 14.79 -24.59 15.99
N ARG A 469 14.55 -24.52 14.67
CA ARG A 469 15.35 -25.17 13.61
C ARG A 469 15.55 -26.67 13.84
N HIS A 470 14.51 -27.35 14.29
CA HIS A 470 14.58 -28.77 14.61
C HIS A 470 14.76 -29.61 13.33
N PRO A 471 15.65 -30.63 13.31
CA PRO A 471 15.94 -31.43 12.12
C PRO A 471 14.73 -32.21 11.61
N ALA A 472 13.76 -32.56 12.48
CA ALA A 472 12.54 -33.25 12.07
C ALA A 472 11.57 -32.38 11.26
N ARG A 473 11.79 -31.06 11.16
CA ARG A 473 10.91 -30.12 10.45
C ARG A 473 10.50 -30.64 9.07
N HIS A 474 11.46 -31.01 8.23
CA HIS A 474 11.17 -31.40 6.85
C HIS A 474 10.44 -32.74 6.75
N ALA A 475 10.69 -33.68 7.66
CA ALA A 475 9.96 -34.94 7.71
C ALA A 475 8.48 -34.72 8.10
N LEU A 476 8.24 -33.90 9.12
CA LEU A 476 6.90 -33.57 9.59
C LEU A 476 6.13 -32.70 8.57
N GLN A 477 6.82 -31.72 7.97
CA GLN A 477 6.27 -30.88 6.90
C GLN A 477 5.88 -31.73 5.69
N LEU A 478 6.70 -32.69 5.29
CA LEU A 478 6.35 -33.62 4.21
C LEU A 478 5.13 -34.46 4.54
N LEU A 479 5.03 -34.98 5.76
CA LEU A 479 3.88 -35.77 6.22
C LEU A 479 2.58 -34.95 6.15
N LEU A 480 2.58 -33.75 6.72
CA LEU A 480 1.44 -32.83 6.68
C LEU A 480 1.04 -32.51 5.23
N SER A 481 2.01 -32.10 4.40
CA SER A 481 1.76 -31.68 3.02
C SER A 481 1.19 -32.79 2.14
N VAL A 482 1.68 -34.03 2.29
CA VAL A 482 1.13 -35.18 1.58
C VAL A 482 -0.28 -35.49 2.08
N GLY A 483 -0.51 -35.42 3.40
CA GLY A 483 -1.83 -35.63 4.00
C GLY A 483 -2.88 -34.66 3.47
N GLN A 484 -2.55 -33.37 3.37
CA GLN A 484 -3.44 -32.34 2.82
C GLN A 484 -3.78 -32.60 1.35
N VAL A 485 -2.76 -32.78 0.50
CA VAL A 485 -2.96 -33.07 -0.93
C VAL A 485 -3.78 -34.35 -1.12
N TYR A 486 -3.53 -35.37 -0.31
CA TYR A 486 -4.29 -36.62 -0.37
C TYR A 486 -5.76 -36.43 0.03
N GLY A 487 -6.02 -35.66 1.09
CA GLY A 487 -7.37 -35.29 1.53
C GLY A 487 -8.14 -34.56 0.41
N ASP A 488 -7.55 -33.52 -0.17
CA ASP A 488 -8.17 -32.75 -1.26
C ASP A 488 -8.43 -33.60 -2.51
N VAL A 489 -7.50 -34.49 -2.87
CA VAL A 489 -7.69 -35.41 -4.00
C VAL A 489 -8.89 -36.31 -3.74
N LEU A 490 -9.02 -36.86 -2.53
CA LEU A 490 -10.18 -37.67 -2.16
C LEU A 490 -11.48 -36.84 -2.07
N TYR A 491 -11.40 -35.60 -1.59
CA TYR A 491 -12.51 -34.66 -1.56
C TYR A 491 -13.10 -34.43 -2.95
N TYR A 492 -12.25 -34.11 -3.94
CA TYR A 492 -12.68 -33.97 -5.33
C TYR A 492 -13.13 -35.29 -5.94
N ALA A 493 -12.39 -36.38 -5.69
CA ALA A 493 -12.68 -37.68 -6.29
C ALA A 493 -14.04 -38.23 -5.83
N THR A 494 -14.37 -38.14 -4.54
CA THR A 494 -15.65 -38.60 -4.00
C THR A 494 -16.83 -37.78 -4.55
N SER A 495 -16.69 -36.46 -4.63
CA SER A 495 -17.71 -35.59 -5.21
C SER A 495 -17.95 -35.87 -6.69
N LEU A 496 -16.87 -35.96 -7.47
CA LEU A 496 -16.95 -36.25 -8.90
C LEU A 496 -17.49 -37.67 -9.15
N PHE A 497 -17.10 -38.64 -8.34
CA PHE A 497 -17.61 -40.01 -8.42
C PHE A 497 -19.13 -40.01 -8.26
N ASP A 498 -19.67 -39.40 -7.21
CA ASP A 498 -21.11 -39.34 -7.00
C ASP A 498 -21.85 -38.51 -8.07
N HIS A 499 -21.20 -37.47 -8.60
CA HIS A 499 -21.77 -36.72 -9.72
C HIS A 499 -21.90 -37.57 -10.99
N TYR A 500 -20.85 -38.30 -11.37
CA TYR A 500 -20.84 -39.09 -12.61
C TYR A 500 -21.62 -40.41 -12.49
N PHE A 501 -21.63 -41.05 -11.32
CA PHE A 501 -22.22 -42.39 -11.15
C PHE A 501 -23.60 -42.38 -10.48
N HIS A 502 -23.88 -41.43 -9.59
CA HIS A 502 -25.15 -41.33 -8.88
C HIS A 502 -26.01 -40.13 -9.33
N GLY A 503 -25.48 -39.27 -10.22
CA GLY A 503 -26.20 -38.11 -10.76
C GLY A 503 -26.45 -37.01 -9.73
N GLY A 504 -25.79 -37.06 -8.57
CA GLY A 504 -25.91 -36.06 -7.51
C GLY A 504 -25.08 -34.83 -7.82
N SER A 505 -25.68 -33.64 -7.80
CA SER A 505 -24.91 -32.39 -7.72
C SER A 505 -25.00 -31.88 -6.29
N PHE A 506 -23.88 -31.86 -5.58
CA PHE A 506 -23.81 -31.33 -4.21
C PHE A 506 -23.62 -29.81 -4.18
N CYS A 507 -23.17 -29.24 -5.31
CA CYS A 507 -22.98 -27.81 -5.49
C CYS A 507 -24.26 -27.16 -6.05
N ARG A 508 -24.52 -25.95 -5.57
CA ARG A 508 -25.47 -25.00 -6.16
C ARG A 508 -25.18 -24.79 -7.67
N PRO A 509 -26.21 -24.56 -8.50
CA PRO A 509 -26.05 -24.42 -9.96
C PRO A 509 -25.32 -23.14 -10.38
N GLU A 510 -25.24 -22.13 -9.52
CA GLU A 510 -24.54 -20.89 -9.79
C GLU A 510 -23.01 -21.13 -9.87
N GLY A 511 -22.40 -20.76 -11.00
CA GLY A 511 -20.98 -21.05 -11.27
C GLY A 511 -19.99 -20.45 -10.26
N TYR A 512 -20.40 -19.42 -9.49
CA TYR A 512 -19.61 -18.86 -8.40
C TYR A 512 -19.32 -19.88 -7.30
N TYR A 513 -20.31 -20.63 -6.84
CA TYR A 513 -20.12 -21.64 -5.79
C TYR A 513 -19.22 -22.78 -6.25
N PHE A 514 -19.31 -23.16 -7.52
CA PHE A 514 -18.44 -24.20 -8.07
C PHE A 514 -17.00 -23.71 -8.27
N TRP A 515 -16.79 -22.62 -9.00
CA TRP A 515 -15.43 -22.20 -9.38
C TRP A 515 -14.67 -21.51 -8.25
N PHE A 516 -15.35 -20.70 -7.44
CA PHE A 516 -14.70 -19.93 -6.39
C PHE A 516 -14.63 -20.70 -5.07
N TYR A 517 -15.74 -21.24 -4.59
CA TYR A 517 -15.74 -21.96 -3.30
C TYR A 517 -15.19 -23.38 -3.44
N TYR A 518 -15.82 -24.20 -4.27
CA TYR A 518 -15.50 -25.63 -4.36
C TYR A 518 -14.14 -25.87 -5.04
N PHE A 519 -13.87 -25.23 -6.17
CA PHE A 519 -12.61 -25.41 -6.89
C PHE A 519 -11.48 -24.57 -6.28
N PHE A 520 -11.58 -23.23 -6.29
CA PHE A 520 -10.44 -22.37 -5.98
C PHE A 520 -9.93 -22.49 -4.54
N PHE A 521 -10.79 -22.50 -3.50
CA PHE A 521 -10.30 -22.59 -2.12
C PHE A 521 -9.63 -23.93 -1.81
N ASN A 522 -10.17 -25.05 -2.29
CA ASN A 522 -9.53 -26.36 -2.13
C ASN A 522 -8.26 -26.49 -2.99
N PHE A 523 -8.22 -25.85 -4.16
CA PHE A 523 -7.03 -25.83 -5.01
C PHE A 523 -5.83 -25.11 -4.36
N ILE A 524 -6.07 -24.13 -3.47
CA ILE A 524 -5.00 -23.48 -2.71
C ILE A 524 -4.25 -24.49 -1.84
N TRP A 525 -4.98 -25.38 -1.14
CA TRP A 525 -4.39 -26.41 -0.30
C TRP A 525 -3.54 -27.41 -1.10
N MET A 526 -4.02 -27.80 -2.28
CA MET A 526 -3.26 -28.62 -3.22
C MET A 526 -1.94 -27.98 -3.66
N VAL A 527 -1.94 -26.69 -4.00
CA VAL A 527 -0.74 -25.96 -4.46
C VAL A 527 0.25 -25.77 -3.31
N ILE A 528 -0.22 -25.33 -2.14
CA ILE A 528 0.62 -25.09 -0.97
C ILE A 528 1.23 -26.41 -0.47
N GLY A 529 0.43 -27.47 -0.36
CA GLY A 529 0.90 -28.80 0.03
C GLY A 529 1.94 -29.33 -0.95
N SER A 530 1.68 -29.25 -2.27
CA SER A 530 2.64 -29.70 -3.29
C SER A 530 3.97 -28.94 -3.25
N TYR A 531 3.91 -27.63 -3.02
CA TYR A 531 5.10 -26.79 -2.88
C TYR A 531 5.96 -27.23 -1.68
N TYR A 532 5.35 -27.37 -0.49
CA TYR A 532 6.08 -27.75 0.72
C TYR A 532 6.55 -29.21 0.71
N ALA A 533 5.83 -30.11 0.04
CA ALA A 533 6.29 -31.47 -0.21
C ALA A 533 7.56 -31.46 -1.06
N LYS A 534 7.55 -30.74 -2.19
CA LYS A 534 8.72 -30.60 -3.08
C LYS A 534 9.91 -29.99 -2.35
N GLN A 535 9.69 -28.94 -1.56
CA GLN A 535 10.73 -28.32 -0.74
C GLN A 535 11.35 -29.33 0.23
N SER A 536 10.50 -30.04 0.99
CA SER A 536 10.96 -30.99 2.00
C SER A 536 11.73 -32.16 1.39
N VAL A 537 11.25 -32.72 0.28
CA VAL A 537 11.97 -33.76 -0.47
C VAL A 537 13.33 -33.26 -0.95
N GLY A 538 13.40 -32.02 -1.46
CA GLY A 538 14.64 -31.39 -1.90
C GLY A 538 15.68 -31.28 -0.78
N GLU A 539 15.29 -30.79 0.40
CA GLU A 539 16.21 -30.67 1.53
C GLU A 539 16.62 -32.01 2.12
N ILE A 540 15.68 -32.95 2.25
CA ILE A 540 15.96 -34.32 2.70
C ILE A 540 16.99 -34.98 1.76
N TYR A 541 16.79 -34.86 0.44
CA TYR A 541 17.73 -35.39 -0.54
C TYR A 541 19.12 -34.76 -0.43
N ARG A 542 19.22 -33.43 -0.27
CA ARG A 542 20.50 -32.74 -0.08
C ARG A 542 21.21 -33.20 1.20
N ALA A 543 20.49 -33.39 2.29
CA ALA A 543 21.04 -33.89 3.54
C ALA A 543 21.64 -35.30 3.36
N PHE A 544 20.87 -36.24 2.79
CA PHE A 544 21.37 -37.60 2.52
C PHE A 544 22.55 -37.61 1.55
N LYS A 545 22.53 -36.77 0.51
CA LYS A 545 23.65 -36.65 -0.44
C LYS A 545 24.94 -36.18 0.25
N LYS A 546 24.85 -35.22 1.18
CA LYS A 546 26.01 -34.75 1.96
C LYS A 546 26.56 -35.87 2.84
N VAL A 547 25.69 -36.60 3.55
CA VAL A 547 26.11 -37.75 4.39
C VAL A 547 26.86 -38.79 3.56
N GLN A 548 26.34 -39.16 2.39
CA GLN A 548 26.99 -40.12 1.50
C GLN A 548 28.38 -39.64 1.02
N GLN A 549 28.54 -38.34 0.76
CA GLN A 549 29.82 -37.76 0.39
C GLN A 549 30.85 -37.84 1.53
N PHE A 550 30.44 -37.56 2.77
CA PHE A 550 31.29 -37.72 3.96
C PHE A 550 31.71 -39.17 4.20
N ASP A 551 30.79 -40.13 4.07
CA ASP A 551 31.12 -41.56 4.21
C ASP A 551 32.10 -42.03 3.12
N SER A 552 32.00 -41.48 1.92
CA SER A 552 32.89 -41.82 0.80
C SER A 552 34.29 -41.22 0.94
N SER A 553 34.43 -40.05 1.56
CA SER A 553 35.74 -39.43 1.84
C SER A 553 36.41 -40.06 3.07
N SER A 554 35.65 -40.44 4.09
CA SER A 554 36.16 -41.12 5.28
C SER A 554 36.69 -42.55 5.01
N LYS A 555 36.29 -43.19 3.91
CA LYS A 555 36.80 -44.51 3.48
C LYS A 555 38.07 -44.43 2.61
N ARG A 556 38.52 -43.23 2.25
CA ARG A 556 39.72 -42.99 1.42
C ARG A 556 40.95 -42.56 2.24
N HIS A 557 40.78 -42.33 3.54
CA HIS A 557 41.85 -42.25 4.54
C HIS A 557 41.87 -43.54 5.35
#